data_AF-A0A2V7XMS5-F1
#
_entry.id   AF-A0A2V7XMS5-F1
#
_cell.length_a   1.000
_cell.length_b   1.000
_cell.length_c   1.000
_cell.angle_alpha   90.00
_cell.angle_beta   90.00
_cell.angle_gamma   90.00
#
_symmetry.space_group_name_H-M   'P 1'
#
loop_
_entity.id
_entity.type
_entity.pdbx_description
1 polymer ?
#
loop_
_entity_poly.entity_id
_entity_poly.type
_entity_poly.pdbx_seq_one_letter_code
_entity_poly.pdbx_strand_id
1 'polypeptide(L)'
;MFKVPVEIQIPMESLTLLPQGESYMGGFSVYVAVANKDGDMSDVARQSHQVRVPSSDYGKIKGKYYTYSLDLLMEPGPGKISVGVVDDVSNTTGFDRVPVIAADLR
;
A
#
# COMPACT_ATOMS: atom_id res chain seq x y z
N MET A 1 17.74 13.88 5.56
CA MET A 1 16.54 13.06 5.38
C MET A 1 16.88 11.63 5.78
N PHE A 2 15.93 10.93 6.39
CA PHE A 2 16.04 9.52 6.78
C PHE A 2 15.19 8.66 5.84
N LYS A 3 15.69 7.46 5.53
CA LYS A 3 14.90 6.43 4.82
C LYS A 3 14.16 5.61 5.84
N VAL A 4 12.83 5.58 5.72
CA VAL A 4 11.95 4.77 6.56
C VAL A 4 11.36 3.67 5.67
N PRO A 5 11.75 2.40 5.87
CA PRO A 5 11.16 1.29 5.13
C PRO A 5 9.74 1.04 5.62
N VAL A 6 8.81 0.88 4.68
CA VAL A 6 7.39 0.63 4.95
C VAL A 6 6.93 -0.58 4.17
N GLU A 7 6.14 -1.43 4.81
CA GLU A 7 5.39 -2.51 4.16
C GLU A 7 3.90 -2.24 4.27
N ILE A 8 3.21 -2.29 3.14
CA ILE A 8 1.77 -2.16 3.04
C ILE A 8 1.23 -3.56 2.70
N GLN A 9 0.48 -4.14 3.63
CA GLN A 9 -0.12 -5.47 3.47
C GLN A 9 -1.59 -5.33 3.11
N ILE A 10 -1.93 -5.80 1.91
CA ILE A 10 -3.29 -5.70 1.35
C ILE A 10 -3.88 -7.10 1.32
N PRO A 11 -4.97 -7.40 2.04
CA PRO A 11 -5.60 -8.71 1.99
C PRO A 11 -6.03 -9.03 0.56
N MET A 12 -5.56 -10.14 0.00
CA MET A 12 -5.88 -10.55 -1.38
C MET A 12 -7.38 -10.78 -1.58
N GLU A 13 -8.09 -11.19 -0.52
CA GLU A 13 -9.53 -11.41 -0.52
C GLU A 13 -10.37 -10.12 -0.51
N SER A 14 -9.75 -8.97 -0.22
CA SER A 14 -10.39 -7.66 -0.31
C SER A 14 -10.27 -7.02 -1.70
N LEU A 15 -9.42 -7.59 -2.58
CA LEU A 15 -9.26 -7.12 -3.95
C LEU A 15 -10.31 -7.76 -4.87
N THR A 16 -10.87 -6.95 -5.76
CA THR A 16 -11.81 -7.44 -6.76
C THR A 16 -11.04 -7.95 -7.97
N LEU A 17 -11.02 -9.27 -8.13
CA LEU A 17 -10.40 -9.93 -9.28
C LEU A 17 -11.48 -10.51 -10.20
N LEU A 18 -11.45 -10.13 -11.46
CA LEU A 18 -12.40 -10.58 -12.48
C LEU A 18 -11.80 -11.70 -13.33
N PRO A 19 -12.59 -12.72 -13.73
CA PRO A 19 -12.10 -13.78 -14.59
C PRO A 19 -11.73 -13.23 -15.98
N GLN A 20 -10.54 -13.59 -16.44
CA GLN A 20 -9.99 -13.29 -17.76
C GLN A 20 -9.28 -14.55 -18.30
N GLY A 21 -10.02 -15.35 -19.07
CA GLY A 21 -9.54 -16.63 -19.60
C GLY A 21 -9.12 -17.58 -18.48
N GLU A 22 -7.83 -17.95 -18.45
CA GLU A 22 -7.25 -18.88 -17.47
C GLU A 22 -6.72 -18.21 -16.19
N SER A 23 -7.14 -16.96 -15.94
CA SER A 23 -6.69 -16.20 -14.77
C SER A 23 -7.80 -15.31 -14.23
N TYR A 24 -7.62 -14.86 -13.00
CA TYR A 24 -8.34 -13.75 -12.41
C TYR A 24 -7.41 -12.54 -12.37
N MET A 25 -7.91 -11.40 -12.83
CA MET A 25 -7.13 -10.17 -12.96
C MET A 25 -7.86 -8.99 -12.31
N GLY A 26 -7.08 -8.11 -11.70
CA GLY A 26 -7.54 -6.86 -11.11
C GLY A 26 -6.37 -5.92 -10.89
N GLY A 27 -6.60 -4.88 -10.10
CA GLY A 27 -5.58 -3.91 -9.77
C GLY A 27 -5.99 -3.02 -8.62
N PHE A 28 -5.01 -2.35 -8.04
CA PHE A 28 -5.23 -1.35 -7.02
C PHE A 28 -4.21 -0.24 -7.13
N SER A 29 -4.57 0.93 -6.62
CA SER A 29 -3.72 2.10 -6.51
C SER A 29 -3.41 2.39 -5.04
N VAL A 30 -2.13 2.52 -4.71
CA VAL A 30 -1.63 2.92 -3.39
C VAL A 30 -1.31 4.41 -3.42
N TYR A 31 -1.74 5.13 -2.39
CA TYR A 31 -1.51 6.54 -2.17
C TYR A 31 -0.77 6.70 -0.85
N VAL A 32 0.34 7.42 -0.84
CA VAL A 32 1.14 7.64 0.37
C VAL A 32 1.49 9.11 0.51
N ALA A 33 1.33 9.63 1.72
CA ALA A 33 1.79 10.96 2.11
C ALA A 33 2.44 10.90 3.49
N VAL A 34 3.50 11.70 3.66
CA VAL A 34 4.18 11.86 4.95
C VAL A 34 3.92 13.26 5.49
N ALA A 35 3.73 13.36 6.81
CA ALA A 35 3.59 14.62 7.51
C ALA A 35 4.66 14.75 8.60
N ASN A 36 5.24 15.94 8.77
CA ASN A 36 6.16 16.24 9.88
C ASN A 36 5.41 16.73 11.14
N LYS A 37 6.15 17.04 12.20
CA LYS A 37 5.58 17.50 13.49
C LYS A 37 4.86 18.85 13.40
N ASP A 38 5.24 19.70 12.44
CA ASP A 38 4.70 21.04 12.26
C ASP A 38 3.41 21.02 11.41
N GLY A 39 3.08 19.84 10.86
CA GLY A 39 1.87 19.61 10.07
C GLY A 39 2.09 19.74 8.57
N ASP A 40 3.32 20.06 8.12
CA ASP A 40 3.66 20.08 6.70
C ASP A 40 3.57 18.67 6.12
N MET A 41 3.00 18.56 4.92
CA MET A 41 2.83 17.30 4.22
C MET A 41 3.61 17.28 2.91
N SER A 42 4.08 16.09 2.52
CA SER A 42 4.56 15.86 1.17
C SER A 42 3.42 15.92 0.16
N ASP A 43 3.78 16.01 -1.12
CA ASP A 43 2.87 15.59 -2.19
C ASP A 43 2.44 14.13 -1.97
N VAL A 44 1.25 13.80 -2.46
CA VAL A 44 0.74 12.42 -2.42
C VAL A 44 1.40 11.62 -3.54
N ALA A 45 2.22 10.64 -3.17
CA ALA A 45 2.74 9.67 -4.11
C ALA A 45 1.65 8.66 -4.46
N ARG A 46 1.47 8.36 -5.74
CA ARG A 46 0.54 7.34 -6.24
C ARG A 46 1.28 6.28 -7.02
N GLN A 47 1.04 5.01 -6.71
CA GLN A 47 1.52 3.88 -7.50
C GLN A 47 0.40 2.87 -7.76
N SER A 48 0.21 2.49 -9.03
CA SER A 48 -0.79 1.50 -9.43
C SER A 48 -0.13 0.13 -9.64
N HIS A 49 -0.83 -0.91 -9.22
CA HIS A 49 -0.38 -2.30 -9.25
C HIS A 49 -1.42 -3.17 -9.92
N GLN A 50 -1.00 -4.00 -10.86
CA GLN A 50 -1.83 -5.03 -11.44
C GLN A 50 -1.61 -6.36 -10.71
N VAL A 51 -2.70 -7.09 -10.51
CA VAL A 51 -2.70 -8.41 -9.89
C VAL A 51 -3.22 -9.42 -10.89
N ARG A 52 -2.48 -10.51 -11.07
CA ARG A 52 -2.89 -11.66 -11.89
C ARG A 52 -2.73 -12.93 -11.07
N VAL A 53 -3.80 -13.70 -10.96
CA VAL A 53 -3.85 -14.98 -10.25
C VAL A 53 -4.28 -16.05 -11.23
N PRO A 54 -3.46 -17.08 -11.50
CA PRO A 54 -3.89 -18.24 -12.28
C PRO A 54 -5.15 -18.87 -11.69
N SER A 55 -6.09 -19.33 -12.53
CA SER A 55 -7.36 -19.92 -12.03
C SER A 55 -7.12 -21.12 -11.11
N SER A 56 -6.04 -21.89 -11.33
CA SER A 56 -5.62 -23.01 -10.47
C SER A 56 -5.18 -22.59 -9.05
N ASP A 57 -4.82 -21.32 -8.86
CA ASP A 57 -4.32 -20.78 -7.60
C ASP A 57 -5.33 -19.87 -6.90
N TYR A 58 -6.48 -19.56 -7.52
CA TYR A 58 -7.45 -18.61 -6.98
C TYR A 58 -7.92 -18.99 -5.57
N GLY A 59 -8.21 -20.27 -5.31
CA GLY A 59 -8.58 -20.72 -3.96
C GLY A 59 -7.48 -20.57 -2.90
N LYS A 60 -6.21 -20.48 -3.32
CA LYS A 60 -5.04 -20.40 -2.42
C LYS A 60 -4.76 -18.99 -1.93
N ILE A 61 -5.36 -17.96 -2.52
CA ILE A 61 -5.13 -16.56 -2.13
C ILE A 61 -5.88 -16.17 -0.87
N LYS A 62 -6.86 -16.97 -0.43
CA LYS A 62 -7.64 -16.71 0.79
C LYS A 62 -6.71 -16.62 2.01
N GLY A 63 -6.89 -15.58 2.83
CA GLY A 63 -6.02 -15.31 3.97
C GLY A 63 -4.57 -14.95 3.63
N LYS A 64 -4.26 -14.66 2.35
CA LYS A 64 -2.94 -14.15 1.92
C LYS A 64 -2.99 -12.64 1.73
N TYR A 65 -1.81 -12.03 1.78
CA TYR A 65 -1.62 -10.60 1.58
C TYR A 65 -0.75 -10.35 0.35
N TYR A 66 -1.08 -9.33 -0.42
CA TYR A 66 -0.13 -8.67 -1.30
C TYR A 66 0.69 -7.71 -0.45
N THR A 67 2.02 -7.86 -0.46
CA THR A 67 2.93 -6.96 0.28
C THR A 67 3.60 -6.01 -0.71
N TYR A 68 3.39 -4.72 -0.52
CA TYR A 68 4.08 -3.67 -1.25
C TYR A 68 5.06 -2.97 -0.32
N SER A 69 6.34 -2.98 -0.68
CA SER A 69 7.42 -2.41 0.12
C SER A 69 7.98 -1.16 -0.56
N LEU A 70 8.20 -0.10 0.22
CA LEU A 70 8.75 1.16 -0.25
C LEU A 70 9.59 1.85 0.82
N ASP A 71 10.55 2.66 0.38
CA ASP A 71 11.34 3.53 1.25
C ASP A 71 10.79 4.96 1.17
N LEU A 72 10.38 5.50 2.32
CA LEU A 72 9.94 6.90 2.43
C LEU A 72 11.09 7.78 2.90
N LEU A 73 11.31 8.89 2.21
CA LEU A 73 12.25 9.92 2.65
C LEU A 73 11.55 10.91 3.58
N MET A 74 12.02 11.00 4.82
CA MET A 74 11.41 11.83 5.85
C MET A 74 12.44 12.76 6.50
N GLU A 75 11.98 13.91 6.98
CA GLU A 75 12.79 14.77 7.86
C GLU A 75 13.03 14.07 9.20
N PRO A 76 14.15 14.35 9.88
CA PRO A 76 14.39 13.82 11.21
C PRO A 76 13.29 14.19 12.21
N GLY A 77 12.97 13.25 13.09
CA GLY A 77 12.07 13.47 14.22
C GLY A 77 10.68 12.88 14.04
N PRO A 78 9.71 13.30 14.88
CA PRO A 78 8.34 12.78 14.84
C PRO A 78 7.62 13.16 13.54
N GLY A 79 6.95 12.18 12.95
CA GLY A 79 6.11 12.35 11.77
C GLY A 79 4.96 11.36 11.75
N LYS A 80 4.18 11.39 10.68
CA LYS A 80 3.06 10.48 10.43
C LYS A 80 3.08 10.05 8.97
N ILE A 81 2.93 8.75 8.73
CA ILE A 81 2.73 8.17 7.40
C ILE A 81 1.24 7.92 7.25
N SER A 82 0.64 8.37 6.15
CA SER A 82 -0.76 8.12 5.80
C SER A 82 -0.81 7.33 4.51
N VAL A 83 -1.56 6.22 4.51
CA VAL A 83 -1.70 5.31 3.38
C VAL A 83 -3.17 5.18 3.01
N GLY A 84 -3.46 5.28 1.72
CA GLY A 84 -4.74 4.91 1.13
C GLY A 84 -4.54 3.86 0.05
N VAL A 85 -5.40 2.85 0.02
CA VAL A 85 -5.42 1.82 -1.03
C VAL A 85 -6.81 1.84 -1.66
N VAL A 86 -6.85 1.90 -2.99
CA VAL A 86 -8.09 1.91 -3.77
C VAL A 86 -8.06 0.73 -4.71
N ASP A 87 -9.04 -0.15 -4.61
CA ASP A 87 -9.25 -1.23 -5.59
C ASP A 87 -9.78 -0.62 -6.90
N ASP A 88 -9.08 -0.84 -8.01
CA ASP A 88 -9.34 -0.14 -9.28
C ASP A 88 -10.63 -0.65 -9.98
N VAL A 89 -11.18 -1.79 -9.55
CA VAL A 89 -12.38 -2.40 -10.15
C VAL A 89 -13.65 -2.02 -9.40
N SER A 90 -13.67 -2.23 -8.08
CA SER A 90 -14.81 -1.96 -7.22
C SER A 90 -14.84 -0.54 -6.65
N ASN A 91 -13.73 0.20 -6.72
CA ASN A 91 -13.50 1.46 -6.01
C ASN A 91 -13.61 1.36 -4.48
N THR A 92 -13.54 0.14 -3.92
CA THR A 92 -13.44 -0.06 -2.48
C THR A 92 -12.13 0.53 -1.97
N THR A 93 -12.17 1.17 -0.80
CA THR A 93 -11.02 1.87 -0.23
C THR A 93 -10.65 1.31 1.14
N GLY A 94 -9.35 1.33 1.44
CA GLY A 94 -8.78 1.05 2.76
C GLY A 94 -7.79 2.14 3.13
N PHE A 95 -7.70 2.47 4.41
CA PHE A 95 -6.82 3.53 4.90
C PHE A 95 -6.13 3.10 6.19
N ASP A 96 -4.90 3.55 6.37
CA ASP A 96 -4.19 3.45 7.64
C ASP A 96 -3.29 4.67 7.86
N ARG A 97 -2.98 4.94 9.13
CA ARG A 97 -2.09 6.03 9.53
C ARG A 97 -1.22 5.62 10.70
N VAL A 98 0.10 5.70 10.49
CA VAL A 98 1.08 5.23 11.46
C VAL A 98 1.95 6.41 11.92
N PRO A 99 2.05 6.71 13.23
CA PRO A 99 3.04 7.62 13.75
C PRO A 99 4.43 6.99 13.64
N VAL A 100 5.44 7.79 13.26
CA VAL A 100 6.81 7.32 13.10
C VAL A 100 7.79 8.35 13.67
N ILE A 101 8.92 7.88 14.17
CA ILE A 101 10.06 8.72 14.49
C ILE A 101 11.15 8.40 13.46
N ALA A 102 11.37 9.32 12.54
CA ALA A 102 12.41 9.20 11.54
C ALA A 102 13.76 9.56 12.18
N ALA A 103 14.52 8.55 12.58
CA ALA A 103 15.84 8.69 13.19
C ALA A 103 16.74 7.52 12.75
N ASP A 104 18.05 7.67 12.93
CA ASP A 104 18.97 6.53 12.78
C ASP A 104 18.66 5.55 13.91
N LEU A 105 18.36 4.29 13.58
CA LEU A 105 18.29 3.22 14.56
C LEU A 105 19.74 2.84 14.92
N ARG A 106 20.40 3.67 15.73
CA ARG A 106 21.70 3.38 16.34
C ARG A 106 21.64 3.57 17.85
#